data_AF-A0AAE0X1N5-F1
#
_entry.id   AF-A0AAE0X1N5-F1
#
_cell.length_a   1.000
_cell.length_b   1.000
_cell.length_c   1.000
_cell.angle_alpha   90.00
_cell.angle_beta   90.00
_cell.angle_gamma   90.00
#
_symmetry.space_group_name_H-M   'P 1'
#
loop_
_entity.id
_entity.type
_entity.pdbx_description
1 polymer ?
#
loop_
_entity_poly.entity_id
_entity_poly.type
_entity_poly.pdbx_seq_one_letter_code
_entity_poly.pdbx_strand_id
1 'polypeptide(L)'
;MSLKNISDRLSSIFGFGPDIRAPAPDEDFWRSVYKVGDSTIETIFTAQLSIVCTPDGTIKVPSDGKGEAGHPDNDHCDDSDLFLTALDFACGHLSSEKHGLMAADKFIPVLTRCITESLDSIQHADGYMKKQCGISALENPVLLQILVALAVKHRNMDLLRQLLGDSNSAAAAKLNMLSETETESLFATLDDAIYGAEVWACLAAAEWVKPMARTEVVDSPPVCPDLDEGVKIVEDALALQQTNPSAALAMINTLLASGWEPQCYTGLVLERLVESGTATMLLRYLPRVSRTLYDGIPPHSVWPGDACLVARAAARADEAEGLRVLRVLVGTGGMDVSTDCWYKAGVDDNHPHCYDPRLPDQSCANESPLHAAVQRGSAEVVGYLLGKGARRAKDAYGRDQAERAVLLGKEPVVEVFARFGWLSSTGGCLDGTTM
;
A
#
# COMPACT_ATOMS: atom_id res chain seq x y z
N MET A 1 -35.63 39.15 14.94
CA MET A 1 -34.96 39.80 13.79
C MET A 1 -34.97 38.78 12.66
N SER A 2 -35.72 39.00 11.58
CA SER A 2 -35.93 37.99 10.52
C SER A 2 -34.69 37.84 9.64
N LEU A 3 -34.37 36.61 9.21
CA LEU A 3 -33.28 36.28 8.27
C LEU A 3 -33.29 37.16 7.00
N LYS A 4 -34.46 37.66 6.62
CA LYS A 4 -34.63 38.60 5.51
C LYS A 4 -33.92 39.94 5.74
N ASN A 5 -33.90 40.45 6.98
CA ASN A 5 -33.22 41.71 7.34
C ASN A 5 -31.69 41.59 7.36
N ILE A 6 -31.14 40.37 7.44
CA ILE A 6 -29.69 40.14 7.39
C ILE A 6 -29.22 40.09 5.92
N SER A 7 -30.00 39.42 5.06
CA SER A 7 -29.74 39.36 3.61
C SER A 7 -29.77 40.74 2.94
N ASP A 8 -30.74 41.58 3.29
CA ASP A 8 -30.90 42.92 2.69
C ASP A 8 -29.79 43.88 3.14
N ARG A 9 -29.29 43.74 4.37
CA ARG A 9 -28.17 44.56 4.88
C ARG A 9 -26.84 44.19 4.23
N LEU A 10 -26.57 42.90 4.06
CA LEU A 10 -25.32 42.42 3.43
C LEU A 10 -25.25 42.77 1.95
N SER A 11 -26.39 42.76 1.25
CA SER A 11 -26.47 43.15 -0.16
C SER A 11 -26.15 44.64 -0.39
N SER A 12 -26.48 45.52 0.57
CA SER A 12 -26.18 46.96 0.46
C SER A 12 -24.71 47.32 0.75
N ILE A 13 -23.99 46.47 1.50
CA ILE A 13 -22.61 46.74 1.92
C ILE A 13 -21.61 46.31 0.85
N PHE A 14 -21.92 45.25 0.10
CA PHE A 14 -20.94 44.60 -0.80
C PHE A 14 -21.24 44.72 -2.30
N GLY A 15 -22.35 45.34 -2.70
CA GLY A 15 -22.60 45.67 -4.11
C GLY A 15 -22.66 44.48 -5.07
N PHE A 16 -22.89 43.26 -4.58
CA PHE A 16 -23.03 42.08 -5.42
C PHE A 16 -24.49 41.93 -5.87
N GLY A 17 -24.70 41.97 -7.19
CA GLY A 17 -26.00 41.67 -7.81
C GLY A 17 -26.38 40.19 -7.62
N PRO A 18 -27.68 39.84 -7.73
CA PRO A 18 -28.21 38.52 -7.39
C PRO A 18 -27.82 37.36 -8.33
N ASP A 19 -26.96 37.60 -9.33
CA ASP A 19 -26.63 36.62 -10.37
C ASP A 19 -25.11 36.37 -10.49
N ILE A 20 -24.49 35.90 -9.42
CA ILE A 20 -23.16 35.27 -9.51
C ILE A 20 -23.24 33.87 -8.89
N ARG A 21 -23.55 32.88 -9.73
CA ARG A 21 -23.21 31.48 -9.42
C ARG A 21 -21.69 31.38 -9.48
N ALA A 22 -21.07 30.95 -8.38
CA ALA A 22 -19.67 30.53 -8.43
C ALA A 22 -19.52 29.47 -9.55
N PRO A 23 -18.53 29.59 -10.45
CA PRO A 23 -18.32 28.57 -11.46
C PRO A 23 -18.03 27.24 -10.74
N ALA A 24 -18.63 26.17 -11.25
CA ALA A 24 -18.25 24.83 -10.82
C ALA A 24 -16.74 24.67 -11.06
N PRO A 25 -15.98 24.07 -10.12
CA PRO A 25 -14.56 23.82 -10.34
C PRO A 25 -14.38 23.01 -11.62
N ASP A 26 -13.47 23.45 -12.48
CA ASP A 26 -13.23 22.81 -13.78
C ASP A 26 -12.54 21.44 -13.61
N GLU A 27 -12.49 20.65 -14.68
CA GLU A 27 -11.81 19.33 -14.69
C GLU A 27 -10.33 19.39 -14.30
N ASP A 28 -9.64 20.50 -14.59
CA ASP A 28 -8.22 20.68 -14.27
C ASP A 28 -8.00 20.98 -12.78
N PHE A 29 -8.96 21.64 -12.11
CA PHE A 29 -8.97 21.75 -10.65
C PHE A 29 -9.02 20.36 -10.01
N TRP A 30 -9.86 19.47 -10.51
CA TRP A 30 -9.95 18.10 -9.99
C TRP A 30 -8.66 17.32 -10.28
N ARG A 31 -8.11 17.35 -11.50
CA ARG A 31 -6.80 16.71 -11.78
C ARG A 31 -5.65 17.25 -10.91
N SER A 32 -5.73 18.50 -10.45
CA SER A 32 -4.73 19.09 -9.56
C SER A 32 -4.89 18.69 -8.08
N VAL A 33 -6.12 18.42 -7.64
CA VAL A 33 -6.43 17.91 -6.29
C VAL A 33 -6.17 16.40 -6.18
N TYR A 34 -6.33 15.67 -7.29
CA TYR A 34 -6.09 14.24 -7.41
C TYR A 34 -4.67 13.95 -7.94
N LYS A 35 -3.64 14.11 -7.10
CA LYS A 35 -2.32 13.49 -7.33
C LYS A 35 -2.31 12.09 -6.72
N VAL A 36 -3.10 11.16 -7.25
CA VAL A 36 -3.01 9.74 -6.87
C VAL A 36 -2.40 8.99 -8.03
N GLY A 37 -1.12 8.64 -7.87
CA GLY A 37 -0.37 7.83 -8.82
C GLY A 37 -0.77 6.37 -8.68
N ASP A 38 -1.84 5.96 -9.34
CA ASP A 38 -1.87 4.68 -10.06
C ASP A 38 -2.98 4.71 -11.12
N SER A 39 -2.73 5.46 -12.20
CA SER A 39 -3.65 5.57 -13.34
C SER A 39 -4.00 4.21 -13.94
N THR A 40 -3.21 3.17 -13.67
CA THR A 40 -3.43 1.80 -14.15
C THR A 40 -4.71 1.22 -13.56
N ILE A 41 -4.90 1.37 -12.25
CA ILE A 41 -6.01 0.79 -11.51
C ILE A 41 -7.33 1.49 -11.91
N GLU A 42 -7.34 2.83 -11.92
CA GLU A 42 -8.49 3.62 -12.35
C GLU A 42 -8.85 3.40 -13.84
N THR A 43 -7.84 3.25 -14.71
CA THR A 43 -8.04 2.95 -16.15
C THR A 43 -8.58 1.54 -16.36
N ILE A 44 -8.06 0.54 -15.64
CA ILE A 44 -8.58 -0.83 -15.67
C ILE A 44 -10.04 -0.84 -15.21
N PHE A 45 -10.36 -0.13 -14.12
CA PHE A 45 -11.72 -0.04 -13.59
C PHE A 45 -12.69 0.67 -14.54
N THR A 46 -12.28 1.79 -15.13
CA THR A 46 -13.11 2.53 -16.09
C THR A 46 -13.36 1.70 -17.36
N ALA A 47 -12.34 1.01 -17.86
CA ALA A 47 -12.46 0.14 -19.02
C ALA A 47 -13.39 -1.07 -18.75
N GLN A 48 -13.31 -1.66 -17.56
CA GLN A 48 -14.14 -2.82 -17.18
C GLN A 48 -15.61 -2.46 -16.93
N LEU A 49 -15.91 -1.33 -16.28
CA LEU A 49 -17.29 -0.85 -16.15
C LEU A 49 -17.95 -0.60 -17.51
N SER A 50 -17.19 -0.09 -18.48
CA SER A 50 -17.68 0.12 -19.84
C SER A 50 -17.95 -1.19 -20.62
N ILE A 51 -17.41 -2.32 -20.17
CA ILE A 51 -17.68 -3.65 -20.74
C ILE A 51 -18.94 -4.27 -20.13
N VAL A 52 -19.15 -4.09 -18.81
CA VAL A 52 -20.29 -4.67 -18.08
C VAL A 52 -21.59 -3.89 -18.33
N CYS A 53 -21.51 -2.57 -18.54
CA CYS A 53 -22.68 -1.70 -18.70
C CYS A 53 -22.85 -1.23 -20.15
N THR A 54 -23.78 -1.82 -20.91
CA THR A 54 -24.25 -1.20 -22.15
C THR A 54 -25.23 -0.06 -21.85
N PRO A 55 -25.42 0.92 -22.76
CA PRO A 55 -26.30 2.09 -22.55
C PRO A 55 -27.77 1.74 -22.26
N ASP A 56 -28.19 0.50 -22.51
CA ASP A 56 -29.53 -0.01 -22.27
C ASP A 56 -29.68 -0.76 -20.93
N GLY A 57 -28.64 -0.82 -20.10
CA GLY A 57 -28.66 -1.47 -18.79
C GLY A 57 -28.70 -3.00 -18.85
N THR A 58 -28.36 -3.60 -20.00
CA THR A 58 -28.27 -5.07 -20.12
C THR A 58 -26.87 -5.56 -19.79
N ILE A 59 -26.76 -6.52 -18.86
CA ILE A 59 -25.50 -7.17 -18.53
C ILE A 59 -25.17 -8.18 -19.63
N LYS A 60 -24.08 -7.95 -20.38
CA LYS A 60 -23.53 -8.98 -21.26
C LYS A 60 -22.70 -9.94 -20.44
N VAL A 61 -23.32 -11.05 -20.03
CA VAL A 61 -22.57 -12.22 -19.57
C VAL A 61 -21.75 -12.73 -20.76
N PRO A 62 -20.43 -12.91 -20.64
CA PRO A 62 -19.64 -13.59 -21.66
C PRO A 62 -20.25 -14.98 -21.84
N SER A 63 -20.83 -15.25 -23.01
CA SER A 63 -21.32 -16.59 -23.32
C SER A 63 -20.12 -17.51 -23.39
N ASP A 64 -19.99 -18.42 -22.43
CA ASP A 64 -18.98 -19.49 -22.43
C ASP A 64 -19.00 -20.21 -23.77
N GLY A 65 -18.00 -19.91 -24.59
CA GLY A 65 -17.69 -20.65 -25.78
C GLY A 65 -17.21 -22.03 -25.38
N LYS A 66 -18.09 -23.04 -25.49
CA LYS A 66 -17.69 -24.45 -25.47
C LYS A 66 -16.60 -24.68 -26.53
N GLY A 67 -15.38 -24.92 -26.09
CA GLY A 67 -14.27 -25.21 -26.98
C GLY A 67 -13.03 -25.75 -26.25
N GLU A 68 -12.96 -27.08 -26.23
CA GLU A 68 -11.75 -27.92 -26.10
C GLU A 68 -11.11 -28.12 -24.72
N ALA A 69 -11.08 -29.40 -24.35
CA ALA A 69 -10.42 -29.93 -23.17
C ALA A 69 -8.91 -30.02 -23.39
N GLY A 70 -8.13 -29.41 -22.50
CA GLY A 70 -6.68 -29.57 -22.47
C GLY A 70 -6.02 -28.90 -21.26
N HIS A 71 -5.51 -29.75 -20.37
CA HIS A 71 -4.60 -29.51 -19.23
C HIS A 71 -5.15 -28.96 -17.89
N PRO A 72 -5.03 -29.77 -16.80
CA PRO A 72 -5.04 -29.27 -15.44
C PRO A 72 -3.58 -28.98 -15.03
N ASP A 73 -3.27 -27.73 -14.71
CA ASP A 73 -2.18 -27.30 -13.81
C ASP A 73 -2.07 -25.77 -13.92
N ASN A 74 -2.92 -25.05 -13.19
CA ASN A 74 -2.74 -23.64 -12.84
C ASN A 74 -3.67 -23.28 -11.68
N ASP A 75 -3.30 -23.70 -10.46
CA ASP A 75 -3.85 -23.18 -9.20
C ASP A 75 -3.19 -21.83 -8.89
N HIS A 76 -3.46 -20.83 -9.72
CA HIS A 76 -3.31 -19.43 -9.36
C HIS A 76 -4.72 -18.86 -9.27
N CYS A 77 -5.23 -18.78 -8.04
CA CYS A 77 -6.39 -17.95 -7.73
C CYS A 77 -5.98 -16.51 -8.05
N ASP A 78 -6.47 -15.99 -9.18
CA ASP A 78 -6.07 -14.68 -9.68
C ASP A 78 -6.66 -13.60 -8.74
N ASP A 79 -5.79 -12.76 -8.17
CA ASP A 79 -6.14 -11.69 -7.23
C ASP A 79 -7.22 -10.72 -7.76
N SER A 80 -7.45 -10.75 -9.07
CA SER A 80 -8.47 -10.00 -9.81
C SER A 80 -9.91 -10.43 -9.46
N ASP A 81 -10.14 -11.70 -9.13
CA ASP A 81 -11.49 -12.29 -9.14
C ASP A 81 -12.37 -11.80 -8.00
N LEU A 82 -11.86 -11.69 -6.76
CA LEU A 82 -12.69 -11.27 -5.63
C LEU A 82 -13.14 -9.81 -5.75
N PHE A 83 -12.29 -8.95 -6.31
CA PHE A 83 -12.62 -7.53 -6.49
C PHE A 83 -13.65 -7.36 -7.59
N LEU A 84 -13.46 -8.04 -8.73
CA LEU A 84 -14.41 -8.02 -9.83
C LEU A 84 -15.75 -8.62 -9.42
N THR A 85 -15.74 -9.69 -8.62
CA THR A 85 -16.96 -10.30 -8.05
C THR A 85 -17.69 -9.33 -7.12
N ALA A 86 -16.97 -8.63 -6.24
CA ALA A 86 -17.57 -7.62 -5.36
C ALA A 86 -18.14 -6.43 -6.16
N LEU A 87 -17.46 -6.01 -7.22
CA LEU A 87 -17.92 -4.94 -8.10
C LEU A 87 -19.16 -5.37 -8.89
N ASP A 88 -19.18 -6.58 -9.44
CA ASP A 88 -20.32 -7.12 -10.19
C ASP A 88 -21.53 -7.31 -9.27
N PHE A 89 -21.31 -7.77 -8.03
CA PHE A 89 -22.33 -7.84 -7.00
C PHE A 89 -22.87 -6.46 -6.63
N ALA A 90 -22.00 -5.47 -6.41
CA ALA A 90 -22.39 -4.09 -6.14
C ALA A 90 -23.20 -3.50 -7.30
N CYS A 91 -22.71 -3.66 -8.53
CA CYS A 91 -23.37 -3.21 -9.75
C CYS A 91 -24.73 -3.86 -9.92
N GLY A 92 -24.86 -5.17 -9.68
CA GLY A 92 -26.14 -5.87 -9.71
C GLY A 92 -27.12 -5.35 -8.65
N HIS A 93 -26.62 -5.09 -7.44
CA HIS A 93 -27.44 -4.55 -6.35
C HIS A 93 -27.90 -3.11 -6.64
N LEU A 94 -26.98 -2.26 -7.10
CA LEU A 94 -27.22 -0.86 -7.45
C LEU A 94 -28.12 -0.72 -8.68
N SER A 95 -28.01 -1.62 -9.66
CA SER A 95 -28.82 -1.61 -10.89
C SER A 95 -30.31 -1.88 -10.64
N SER A 96 -30.66 -2.50 -9.51
CA SER A 96 -32.06 -2.66 -9.10
C SER A 96 -32.72 -1.34 -8.69
N GLU A 97 -31.91 -0.31 -8.38
CA GLU A 97 -32.36 1.03 -8.08
C GLU A 97 -32.32 1.92 -9.33
N LYS A 98 -33.25 2.90 -9.43
CA LYS A 98 -33.38 3.83 -10.57
C LYS A 98 -32.10 4.63 -10.92
N HIS A 99 -31.04 4.52 -10.14
CA HIS A 99 -29.80 5.28 -10.24
C HIS A 99 -28.53 4.41 -10.38
N GLY A 100 -28.66 3.10 -10.63
CA GLY A 100 -27.56 2.13 -10.48
C GLY A 100 -26.27 2.41 -11.23
N LEU A 101 -26.34 2.81 -12.50
CA LEU A 101 -25.15 3.10 -13.31
C LEU A 101 -24.37 4.30 -12.78
N MET A 102 -25.06 5.35 -12.34
CA MET A 102 -24.38 6.50 -11.72
C MET A 102 -23.80 6.17 -10.36
N ALA A 103 -24.40 5.24 -9.62
CA ALA A 103 -23.87 4.81 -8.33
C ALA A 103 -22.56 4.04 -8.47
N ALA A 104 -22.42 3.17 -9.47
CA ALA A 104 -21.20 2.39 -9.71
C ALA A 104 -19.97 3.26 -10.00
N ASP A 105 -20.08 4.22 -10.92
CA ASP A 105 -19.00 5.16 -11.26
C ASP A 105 -18.53 5.99 -10.06
N LYS A 106 -19.46 6.31 -9.14
CA LYS A 106 -19.14 7.09 -7.93
C LYS A 106 -18.67 6.23 -6.76
N PHE A 107 -18.88 4.91 -6.83
CA PHE A 107 -18.39 3.98 -5.82
C PHE A 107 -16.92 3.61 -6.04
N ILE A 108 -16.42 3.56 -7.28
CA ILE A 108 -15.00 3.29 -7.57
C ILE A 108 -14.06 4.19 -6.76
N PRO A 109 -14.22 5.52 -6.72
CA PRO A 109 -13.36 6.39 -5.92
C PRO A 109 -13.40 6.11 -4.42
N VAL A 110 -14.47 5.49 -3.90
CA VAL A 110 -14.54 5.03 -2.50
C VAL A 110 -13.73 3.75 -2.35
N LEU A 111 -13.91 2.78 -3.26
CA LEU A 111 -13.18 1.50 -3.28
C LEU A 111 -11.67 1.70 -3.39
N THR A 112 -11.21 2.55 -4.31
CA THR A 112 -9.77 2.82 -4.50
C THR A 112 -9.13 3.40 -3.25
N ARG A 113 -9.86 4.27 -2.52
CA ARG A 113 -9.37 4.86 -1.28
C ARG A 113 -9.31 3.86 -0.12
N CYS A 114 -10.23 2.90 -0.07
CA CYS A 114 -10.17 1.83 0.96
C CYS A 114 -8.85 1.04 0.94
N ILE A 115 -8.17 0.98 -0.21
CA ILE A 115 -6.91 0.27 -0.36
C ILE A 115 -5.77 0.97 0.42
N THR A 116 -5.74 2.31 0.42
CA THR A 116 -4.54 3.06 0.82
C THR A 116 -4.77 4.23 1.78
N GLU A 117 -6.01 4.67 1.97
CA GLU A 117 -6.32 5.91 2.68
C GLU A 117 -7.05 5.67 4.03
N SER A 118 -7.18 6.73 4.82
CA SER A 118 -7.85 6.75 6.13
C SER A 118 -9.38 6.78 6.00
N LEU A 119 -10.10 6.51 7.10
CA LEU A 119 -11.56 6.61 7.14
C LEU A 119 -12.05 8.01 6.77
N ASP A 120 -11.37 9.08 7.19
CA ASP A 120 -11.75 10.46 6.87
C ASP A 120 -11.82 10.70 5.35
N SER A 121 -10.87 10.15 4.60
CA SER A 121 -10.87 10.30 3.15
C SER A 121 -11.99 9.48 2.49
N ILE A 122 -12.26 8.29 3.04
CA ILE A 122 -13.38 7.44 2.59
C ILE A 122 -14.71 8.11 2.92
N GLN A 123 -14.88 8.70 4.10
CA GLN A 123 -16.05 9.50 4.48
C GLN A 123 -16.24 10.71 3.57
N HIS A 124 -15.15 11.36 3.15
CA HIS A 124 -15.22 12.45 2.19
C HIS A 124 -15.72 11.97 0.81
N ALA A 125 -15.18 10.87 0.31
CA ALA A 125 -15.61 10.25 -0.95
C ALA A 125 -17.06 9.73 -0.87
N ASP A 126 -17.43 9.13 0.26
CA ASP A 126 -18.78 8.66 0.55
C ASP A 126 -19.79 9.81 0.61
N GLY A 127 -19.43 10.92 1.27
CA GLY A 127 -20.27 12.12 1.31
C GLY A 127 -20.52 12.70 -0.09
N TYR A 128 -19.53 12.62 -0.97
CA TYR A 128 -19.71 12.97 -2.38
C TYR A 128 -20.65 12.00 -3.10
N MET A 129 -20.45 10.68 -2.94
CA MET A 129 -21.32 9.65 -3.50
C MET A 129 -22.77 9.83 -3.04
N LYS A 130 -23.00 10.07 -1.73
CA LYS A 130 -24.31 10.34 -1.15
C LYS A 130 -24.97 11.57 -1.74
N LYS A 131 -24.21 12.65 -1.95
CA LYS A 131 -24.73 13.89 -2.54
C LYS A 131 -25.14 13.71 -4.00
N GLN A 132 -24.39 12.92 -4.77
CA GLN A 132 -24.62 12.74 -6.21
C GLN A 132 -25.69 11.69 -6.50
N CYS A 133 -25.63 10.56 -5.79
CA CYS A 133 -26.43 9.37 -6.10
C CYS A 133 -27.53 9.11 -5.07
N GLY A 134 -27.53 9.82 -3.93
CA GLY A 134 -28.46 9.57 -2.82
C GLY A 134 -28.11 8.33 -1.99
N ILE A 135 -27.00 7.67 -2.30
CA ILE A 135 -26.56 6.41 -1.68
C ILE A 135 -25.23 6.66 -0.99
N SER A 136 -25.12 6.29 0.28
CA SER A 136 -23.85 6.24 1.01
C SER A 136 -23.42 4.78 1.12
N ALA A 137 -22.17 4.50 0.75
CA ALA A 137 -21.51 3.24 0.98
C ALA A 137 -21.35 2.91 2.46
N LEU A 138 -21.20 3.92 3.33
CA LEU A 138 -21.09 3.72 4.78
C LEU A 138 -22.46 3.46 5.45
N GLU A 139 -23.56 3.95 4.87
CA GLU A 139 -24.92 3.71 5.36
C GLU A 139 -25.59 2.49 4.71
N ASN A 140 -25.16 2.10 3.52
CA ASN A 140 -25.66 0.93 2.81
C ASN A 140 -24.95 -0.35 3.31
N PRO A 141 -25.69 -1.32 3.87
CA PRO A 141 -25.09 -2.52 4.46
C PRO A 141 -24.22 -3.34 3.48
N VAL A 142 -24.66 -3.48 2.24
CA VAL A 142 -23.97 -4.27 1.22
C VAL A 142 -22.68 -3.59 0.79
N LEU A 143 -22.73 -2.28 0.55
CA LEU A 143 -21.54 -1.53 0.18
C LEU A 143 -20.54 -1.47 1.33
N LEU A 144 -21.00 -1.33 2.58
CA LEU A 144 -20.15 -1.37 3.75
C LEU A 144 -19.46 -2.74 3.90
N GLN A 145 -20.17 -3.85 3.65
CA GLN A 145 -19.56 -5.18 3.60
C GLN A 145 -18.43 -5.26 2.57
N ILE A 146 -18.61 -4.66 1.40
CA ILE A 146 -17.56 -4.60 0.36
C ILE A 146 -16.36 -3.78 0.85
N LEU A 147 -16.59 -2.64 1.50
CA LEU A 147 -15.49 -1.83 2.07
C LEU A 147 -14.72 -2.60 3.15
N VAL A 148 -15.43 -3.33 4.02
CA VAL A 148 -14.82 -4.21 5.04
C VAL A 148 -14.02 -5.33 4.39
N ALA A 149 -14.59 -6.02 3.39
CA ALA A 149 -13.89 -7.08 2.65
C ALA A 149 -12.63 -6.55 1.95
N LEU A 150 -12.68 -5.33 1.41
CA LEU A 150 -11.51 -4.69 0.82
C LEU A 150 -10.47 -4.28 1.85
N ALA A 151 -10.89 -3.71 2.98
CA ALA A 151 -9.98 -3.37 4.06
C ALA A 151 -9.24 -4.63 4.56
N VAL A 152 -9.96 -5.74 4.70
CA VAL A 152 -9.40 -7.06 5.01
C VAL A 152 -8.42 -7.51 3.92
N LYS A 153 -8.85 -7.54 2.66
CA LYS A 153 -8.04 -8.01 1.52
C LYS A 153 -6.72 -7.23 1.39
N HIS A 154 -6.80 -5.92 1.54
CA HIS A 154 -5.66 -5.02 1.43
C HIS A 154 -4.93 -4.79 2.76
N ARG A 155 -5.29 -5.54 3.82
CA ARG A 155 -4.63 -5.52 5.13
C ARG A 155 -4.63 -4.13 5.78
N ASN A 156 -5.64 -3.33 5.49
CA ASN A 156 -5.83 -2.00 6.08
C ASN A 156 -6.56 -2.15 7.43
N MET A 157 -5.83 -2.63 8.44
CA MET A 157 -6.38 -2.93 9.77
C MET A 157 -6.93 -1.70 10.48
N ASP A 158 -6.32 -0.53 10.26
CA ASP A 158 -6.79 0.71 10.89
C ASP A 158 -8.13 1.13 10.30
N LEU A 159 -8.28 1.08 8.98
CA LEU A 159 -9.58 1.27 8.34
C LEU A 159 -10.59 0.22 8.79
N LEU A 160 -10.20 -1.06 8.86
CA LEU A 160 -11.09 -2.12 9.34
C LEU A 160 -11.61 -1.81 10.76
N ARG A 161 -10.71 -1.46 11.69
CA ARG A 161 -11.10 -1.10 13.06
C ARG A 161 -11.97 0.15 13.11
N GLN A 162 -11.72 1.15 12.27
CA GLN A 162 -12.53 2.37 12.22
C GLN A 162 -13.91 2.10 11.61
N LEU A 163 -13.98 1.36 10.49
CA LEU A 163 -15.22 0.92 9.87
C LEU A 163 -16.06 0.09 10.84
N LEU A 164 -15.42 -0.77 11.65
CA LEU A 164 -16.09 -1.64 12.63
C LEU A 164 -16.40 -0.94 13.96
N GLY A 165 -15.57 0.00 14.40
CA GLY A 165 -15.69 0.72 15.68
C GLY A 165 -16.75 1.81 15.65
N ASP A 166 -16.93 2.48 14.51
CA ASP A 166 -17.98 3.47 14.32
C ASP A 166 -19.35 2.82 14.03
N SER A 167 -19.39 1.51 13.75
CA SER A 167 -20.62 0.75 13.45
C SER A 167 -21.57 0.50 14.64
N ASN A 168 -21.51 1.28 15.71
CA ASN A 168 -22.72 1.50 16.52
C ASN A 168 -23.89 2.09 15.68
N SER A 169 -23.64 2.45 14.40
CA SER A 169 -24.62 2.60 13.34
C SER A 169 -25.59 1.41 13.24
N ALA A 170 -26.89 1.71 13.18
CA ALA A 170 -27.98 0.75 12.96
C ALA A 170 -27.84 -0.14 11.71
N ALA A 171 -26.86 0.12 10.84
CA ALA A 171 -26.50 -0.76 9.73
C ALA A 171 -25.89 -2.09 10.20
N ALA A 172 -25.01 -2.10 11.21
CA ALA A 172 -24.41 -3.32 11.73
C ALA A 172 -25.44 -4.23 12.42
N ALA A 173 -26.36 -3.63 13.18
CA ALA A 173 -27.48 -4.37 13.80
C ALA A 173 -28.45 -5.01 12.79
N LYS A 174 -28.42 -4.61 11.52
CA LYS A 174 -29.21 -5.21 10.42
C LYS A 174 -28.44 -6.25 9.61
N LEU A 175 -27.12 -6.34 9.80
CA LEU A 175 -26.21 -7.21 9.07
C LEU A 175 -26.14 -8.63 9.69
N ASN A 176 -27.28 -9.29 9.85
CA ASN A 176 -27.33 -10.76 10.08
C ASN A 176 -27.16 -11.54 8.75
N MET A 177 -26.37 -11.02 7.81
CA MET A 177 -26.57 -11.23 6.36
C MET A 177 -25.42 -11.90 5.62
N LEU A 178 -24.51 -12.60 6.30
CA LEU A 178 -23.75 -13.64 5.62
C LEU A 178 -24.35 -14.98 6.01
N SER A 179 -24.96 -15.65 5.03
CA SER A 179 -25.35 -17.04 5.20
C SER A 179 -24.11 -17.88 5.53
N GLU A 180 -24.28 -19.00 6.26
CA GLU A 180 -23.17 -19.91 6.59
C GLU A 180 -22.36 -20.32 5.34
N THR A 181 -23.02 -20.39 4.18
CA THR A 181 -22.39 -20.69 2.88
C THR A 181 -21.55 -19.53 2.30
N GLU A 182 -21.92 -18.27 2.52
CA GLU A 182 -21.14 -17.12 2.05
C GLU A 182 -19.92 -16.85 2.95
N THR A 183 -20.02 -17.19 4.24
CA THR A 183 -18.86 -17.15 5.12
C THR A 183 -17.75 -18.11 4.68
N GLU A 184 -18.06 -19.28 4.11
CA GLU A 184 -17.06 -20.25 3.61
C GLU A 184 -16.16 -19.70 2.50
N SER A 185 -16.69 -18.89 1.59
CA SER A 185 -15.87 -18.22 0.57
C SER A 185 -14.98 -17.12 1.16
N LEU A 186 -15.50 -16.40 2.16
CA LEU A 186 -14.72 -15.44 2.92
C LEU A 186 -13.59 -16.13 3.72
N PHE A 187 -13.86 -17.32 4.29
CA PHE A 187 -12.89 -18.13 5.04
C PHE A 187 -11.68 -18.50 4.17
N ALA A 188 -11.87 -18.94 2.94
CA ALA A 188 -10.76 -19.26 2.03
C ALA A 188 -9.89 -18.03 1.72
N THR A 189 -10.48 -16.83 1.72
CA THR A 189 -9.77 -15.56 1.51
C THR A 189 -9.08 -15.08 2.80
N LEU A 190 -9.66 -15.41 3.96
CA LEU A 190 -9.19 -15.04 5.31
C LEU A 190 -8.20 -16.02 5.94
N ASP A 191 -7.96 -17.17 5.31
CA ASP A 191 -7.09 -18.25 5.80
C ASP A 191 -5.58 -17.90 5.77
N ASP A 192 -5.23 -16.63 5.61
CA ASP A 192 -3.88 -16.15 5.92
C ASP A 192 -3.65 -16.27 7.44
N ALA A 193 -2.86 -17.28 7.81
CA ALA A 193 -2.47 -17.59 9.19
C ALA A 193 -1.88 -16.39 9.97
N ILE A 194 -1.47 -15.32 9.28
CA ILE A 194 -0.90 -14.11 9.89
C ILE A 194 -1.99 -13.17 10.40
N TYR A 195 -3.09 -13.01 9.67
CA TYR A 195 -4.09 -11.98 9.95
C TYR A 195 -5.46 -12.49 10.33
N GLY A 196 -5.76 -13.75 10.00
CA GLY A 196 -7.05 -14.37 10.29
C GLY A 196 -7.45 -14.07 11.73
N ALA A 197 -6.61 -14.41 12.72
CA ALA A 197 -6.99 -14.28 14.13
C ALA A 197 -7.36 -12.86 14.56
N GLU A 198 -6.64 -11.84 14.09
CA GLU A 198 -6.88 -10.45 14.48
C GLU A 198 -8.06 -9.82 13.73
N VAL A 199 -8.18 -10.11 12.43
CA VAL A 199 -9.35 -9.73 11.63
C VAL A 199 -10.60 -10.40 12.19
N TRP A 200 -10.54 -11.69 12.52
CA TRP A 200 -11.61 -12.43 13.20
C TRP A 200 -11.96 -11.82 14.55
N ALA A 201 -10.96 -11.43 15.35
CA ALA A 201 -11.20 -10.76 16.63
C ALA A 201 -11.93 -9.43 16.43
N CYS A 202 -11.54 -8.61 15.44
CA CYS A 202 -12.19 -7.35 15.13
C CYS A 202 -13.63 -7.56 14.66
N LEU A 203 -13.83 -8.47 13.70
CA LEU A 203 -15.17 -8.81 13.18
C LEU A 203 -16.08 -9.39 14.27
N ALA A 204 -15.54 -10.26 15.13
CA ALA A 204 -16.30 -10.86 16.23
C ALA A 204 -16.63 -9.81 17.32
N ALA A 205 -15.70 -8.91 17.63
CA ALA A 205 -15.93 -7.82 18.57
C ALA A 205 -17.01 -6.83 18.07
N ALA A 206 -17.12 -6.67 16.75
CA ALA A 206 -18.17 -5.90 16.11
C ALA A 206 -19.50 -6.66 15.92
N GLU A 207 -19.58 -7.93 16.34
CA GLU A 207 -20.72 -8.84 16.15
C GLU A 207 -21.05 -9.16 14.67
N TRP A 208 -20.11 -8.94 13.74
CA TRP A 208 -20.27 -9.28 12.32
C TRP A 208 -20.16 -10.77 12.04
N VAL A 209 -19.46 -11.47 12.91
CA VAL A 209 -19.27 -12.92 12.85
C VAL A 209 -19.43 -13.50 14.24
N LYS A 210 -19.91 -14.75 14.31
CA LYS A 210 -19.95 -15.46 15.59
C LYS A 210 -18.51 -15.61 16.11
N PRO A 211 -18.25 -15.33 17.40
CA PRO A 211 -16.97 -15.67 17.99
C PRO A 211 -16.68 -17.15 17.72
N MET A 212 -15.56 -17.44 17.06
CA MET A 212 -15.10 -18.82 16.97
C MET A 212 -15.03 -19.37 18.39
N ALA A 213 -15.60 -20.55 18.61
CA ALA A 213 -15.53 -21.21 19.91
C ALA A 213 -14.06 -21.28 20.32
N ARG A 214 -13.67 -20.45 21.30
CA ARG A 214 -12.31 -20.38 21.80
C ARG A 214 -11.89 -21.80 22.17
N THR A 215 -11.01 -22.41 21.40
CA THR A 215 -10.11 -23.44 21.92
C THR A 215 -9.45 -22.81 23.15
N GLU A 216 -9.68 -23.41 24.32
CA GLU A 216 -9.35 -22.90 25.65
C GLU A 216 -8.13 -21.97 25.64
N VAL A 217 -8.41 -20.66 25.64
CA VAL A 217 -7.38 -19.62 25.67
C VAL A 217 -6.88 -19.55 27.10
N VAL A 218 -5.57 -19.71 27.28
CA VAL A 218 -4.86 -19.56 28.54
C VAL A 218 -5.21 -18.20 29.15
N ASP A 219 -5.74 -18.18 30.37
CA ASP A 219 -6.33 -17.03 31.10
C ASP A 219 -5.32 -15.95 31.53
N SER A 220 -4.23 -15.74 30.80
CA SER A 220 -3.29 -14.67 31.07
C SER A 220 -2.86 -14.02 29.76
N PRO A 221 -3.09 -12.70 29.58
CA PRO A 221 -2.55 -12.01 28.42
C PRO A 221 -1.03 -12.24 28.40
N PRO A 222 -0.45 -12.59 27.24
CA PRO A 222 0.99 -12.76 27.14
C PRO A 222 1.67 -11.47 27.64
N VAL A 223 2.67 -11.64 28.50
CA VAL A 223 3.52 -10.53 28.92
C VAL A 223 4.24 -10.04 27.67
N CYS A 224 3.90 -8.83 27.22
CA CYS A 224 4.61 -8.18 26.13
C CYS A 224 6.07 -8.00 26.56
N PRO A 225 7.05 -8.54 25.83
CA PRO A 225 8.45 -8.35 26.15
C PRO A 225 8.78 -6.86 26.11
N ASP A 226 9.73 -6.43 26.94
CA ASP A 226 10.25 -5.08 26.84
C ASP A 226 11.07 -4.92 25.54
N LEU A 227 11.54 -3.69 25.29
CA LEU A 227 12.26 -3.37 24.08
C LEU A 227 13.53 -4.22 23.91
N ASP A 228 14.36 -4.25 24.95
CA ASP A 228 15.67 -4.89 24.90
C ASP A 228 15.49 -6.40 24.71
N GLU A 229 14.44 -6.96 25.32
CA GLU A 229 14.04 -8.34 25.11
C GLU A 229 13.55 -8.60 23.68
N GLY A 230 12.69 -7.73 23.13
CA GLY A 230 12.19 -7.85 21.76
C GLY A 230 13.31 -7.80 20.70
N VAL A 231 14.21 -6.83 20.83
CA VAL A 231 15.39 -6.70 19.93
C VAL A 231 16.29 -7.92 20.07
N LYS A 232 16.56 -8.38 21.29
CA LYS A 232 17.36 -9.57 21.53
C LYS A 232 16.73 -10.82 20.91
N ILE A 233 15.40 -10.99 21.01
CA ILE A 233 14.69 -12.11 20.37
C ILE A 233 14.88 -12.08 18.85
N VAL A 234 14.83 -10.90 18.23
CA VAL A 234 15.10 -10.75 16.79
C VAL A 234 16.54 -11.08 16.46
N GLU A 235 17.52 -10.60 17.25
CA GLU A 235 18.94 -10.91 17.04
C GLU A 235 19.23 -12.41 17.20
N ASP A 236 18.64 -13.05 18.22
CA ASP A 236 18.74 -14.50 18.43
C ASP A 236 18.09 -15.27 17.27
N ALA A 237 16.95 -14.81 16.75
CA ALA A 237 16.30 -15.39 15.59
C ALA A 237 17.18 -15.25 14.32
N LEU A 238 17.81 -14.09 14.11
CA LEU A 238 18.74 -13.85 13.00
C LEU A 238 19.99 -14.74 13.08
N ALA A 239 20.54 -14.93 14.28
CA ALA A 239 21.65 -15.86 14.50
C ALA A 239 21.24 -17.31 14.22
N LEU A 240 20.02 -17.68 14.63
CA LEU A 240 19.48 -19.03 14.43
C LEU A 240 19.13 -19.32 12.97
N GLN A 241 18.79 -18.30 12.18
CA GLN A 241 18.35 -18.42 10.78
C GLN A 241 19.34 -19.22 9.92
N GLN A 242 20.66 -19.09 10.15
CA GLN A 242 21.68 -19.78 9.36
C GLN A 242 21.70 -21.30 9.61
N THR A 243 21.30 -21.74 10.80
CA THR A 243 21.37 -23.16 11.22
C THR A 243 20.00 -23.82 11.27
N ASN A 244 18.95 -23.08 11.61
CA ASN A 244 17.58 -23.54 11.72
C ASN A 244 16.56 -22.43 11.37
N PRO A 245 16.29 -22.22 10.07
CA PRO A 245 15.35 -21.19 9.59
C PRO A 245 13.94 -21.32 10.18
N SER A 246 13.46 -22.56 10.38
CA SER A 246 12.12 -22.82 10.92
C SER A 246 12.00 -22.38 12.37
N ALA A 247 13.04 -22.61 13.18
CA ALA A 247 13.06 -22.15 14.58
C ALA A 247 13.19 -20.62 14.67
N ALA A 248 14.00 -20.00 13.81
CA ALA A 248 14.07 -18.54 13.72
C ALA A 248 12.70 -17.90 13.41
N LEU A 249 11.98 -18.46 12.44
CA LEU A 249 10.61 -18.01 12.12
C LEU A 249 9.64 -18.23 13.29
N ALA A 250 9.74 -19.35 14.00
CA ALA A 250 8.92 -19.62 15.18
C ALA A 250 9.16 -18.58 16.30
N MET A 251 10.41 -18.13 16.49
CA MET A 251 10.73 -17.06 17.45
C MET A 251 10.07 -15.74 17.06
N ILE A 252 10.17 -15.33 15.79
CA ILE A 252 9.50 -14.12 15.30
C ILE A 252 7.99 -14.23 15.46
N ASN A 253 7.39 -15.36 15.09
CA ASN A 253 5.95 -15.55 15.26
C ASN A 253 5.53 -15.52 16.74
N THR A 254 6.34 -16.07 17.64
CA THR A 254 6.07 -16.04 19.09
C THR A 254 6.15 -14.62 19.62
N LEU A 255 7.15 -13.85 19.20
CA LEU A 255 7.28 -12.43 19.53
C LEU A 255 6.04 -11.65 19.06
N LEU A 256 5.63 -11.82 17.80
CA LEU A 256 4.45 -11.15 17.25
C LEU A 256 3.15 -11.59 17.95
N ALA A 257 3.01 -12.88 18.28
CA ALA A 257 1.85 -13.41 19.00
C ALA A 257 1.75 -12.92 20.44
N SER A 258 2.85 -12.45 21.04
CA SER A 258 2.84 -11.85 22.38
C SER A 258 2.15 -10.48 22.44
N GLY A 259 1.69 -9.94 21.30
CA GLY A 259 1.16 -8.59 21.22
C GLY A 259 2.25 -7.53 21.23
N TRP A 260 3.50 -7.90 20.94
CA TRP A 260 4.60 -6.96 20.83
C TRP A 260 4.34 -6.03 19.64
N GLU A 261 3.95 -4.79 19.94
CA GLU A 261 3.76 -3.76 18.95
C GLU A 261 5.07 -2.98 18.78
N PRO A 262 5.69 -3.01 17.59
CA PRO A 262 7.05 -2.49 17.39
C PRO A 262 7.20 -0.95 17.46
N GLN A 263 6.19 -0.22 17.94
CA GLN A 263 5.88 1.17 17.61
C GLN A 263 7.06 2.17 17.58
N CYS A 264 7.99 2.12 18.54
CA CYS A 264 9.10 3.08 18.62
C CYS A 264 10.43 2.59 18.04
N TYR A 265 10.55 1.30 17.72
CA TYR A 265 11.80 0.69 17.25
C TYR A 265 11.61 -0.23 16.05
N THR A 266 10.43 -0.15 15.41
CA THR A 266 10.14 -0.80 14.14
C THR A 266 11.24 -0.54 13.12
N GLY A 267 11.74 0.69 13.06
CA GLY A 267 12.85 1.08 12.19
C GLY A 267 14.08 0.21 12.43
N LEU A 268 14.51 0.05 13.69
CA LEU A 268 15.69 -0.73 14.06
C LEU A 268 15.50 -2.22 13.75
N VAL A 269 14.36 -2.80 14.13
CA VAL A 269 14.09 -4.22 13.88
C VAL A 269 14.01 -4.51 12.38
N LEU A 270 13.35 -3.64 11.60
CA LEU A 270 13.35 -3.77 10.15
C LEU A 270 14.72 -3.60 9.55
N GLU A 271 15.51 -2.64 10.02
CA GLU A 271 16.89 -2.47 9.63
C GLU A 271 17.68 -3.78 9.84
N ARG A 272 17.54 -4.43 10.99
CA ARG A 272 18.15 -5.74 11.25
C ARG A 272 17.62 -6.85 10.34
N LEU A 273 16.32 -6.93 10.14
CA LEU A 273 15.71 -7.92 9.24
C LEU A 273 16.09 -7.69 7.77
N VAL A 274 16.27 -6.43 7.35
CA VAL A 274 16.72 -6.08 6.01
C VAL A 274 18.20 -6.33 5.84
N GLU A 275 19.03 -6.11 6.87
CA GLU A 275 20.47 -6.36 6.83
C GLU A 275 20.84 -7.83 6.84
N SER A 276 20.10 -8.65 7.59
CA SER A 276 20.53 -10.04 7.85
C SER A 276 19.41 -11.06 7.77
N GLY A 277 18.15 -10.61 7.76
CA GLY A 277 16.98 -11.48 7.72
C GLY A 277 16.72 -12.11 6.36
N THR A 278 15.77 -13.05 6.35
CA THR A 278 15.13 -13.57 5.12
C THR A 278 13.93 -12.72 4.71
N ALA A 279 13.57 -12.81 3.43
CA ALA A 279 12.32 -12.31 2.89
C ALA A 279 11.10 -12.87 3.64
N THR A 280 11.14 -14.13 4.09
CA THR A 280 10.07 -14.76 4.86
C THR A 280 9.89 -14.10 6.24
N MET A 281 10.98 -13.79 6.95
CA MET A 281 10.91 -13.08 8.23
C MET A 281 10.33 -11.68 8.04
N LEU A 282 10.78 -10.97 7.01
CA LEU A 282 10.23 -9.67 6.64
C LEU A 282 8.75 -9.72 6.28
N LEU A 283 8.31 -10.71 5.49
CA LEU A 283 6.89 -10.90 5.15
C LEU A 283 6.02 -11.18 6.38
N ARG A 284 6.56 -11.81 7.42
CA ARG A 284 5.85 -12.02 8.69
C ARG A 284 5.79 -10.75 9.52
N TYR A 285 6.85 -9.95 9.47
CA TYR A 285 7.02 -8.78 10.31
C TYR A 285 6.36 -7.51 9.75
N LEU A 286 6.62 -7.14 8.50
CA LEU A 286 6.09 -5.94 7.83
C LEU A 286 4.60 -5.71 8.04
N PRO A 287 3.74 -6.74 7.94
CA PRO A 287 2.31 -6.50 8.03
C PRO A 287 1.87 -6.10 9.47
N ARG A 288 2.67 -6.41 10.49
CA ARG A 288 2.41 -6.04 11.89
C ARG A 288 2.84 -4.63 12.24
N VAL A 289 3.52 -3.96 11.32
CA VAL A 289 3.95 -2.59 11.55
C VAL A 289 2.81 -1.65 11.19
N SER A 290 2.37 -0.89 12.19
CA SER A 290 1.43 0.20 11.98
C SER A 290 2.00 1.22 10.99
N ARG A 291 1.19 1.58 9.98
CA ARG A 291 1.50 2.63 9.00
C ARG A 291 1.07 4.02 9.48
N THR A 292 0.23 4.08 10.52
CA THR A 292 -0.43 5.31 11.01
C THR A 292 0.39 6.05 12.06
N LEU A 293 1.27 5.37 12.80
CA LEU A 293 1.85 5.90 14.04
C LEU A 293 2.90 7.03 13.92
N TYR A 294 3.08 7.64 12.74
CA TYR A 294 3.93 8.84 12.57
C TYR A 294 3.11 10.15 12.51
N ASP A 295 1.97 10.17 13.21
CA ASP A 295 0.94 11.23 13.28
C ASP A 295 1.40 12.61 13.84
N GLY A 296 2.70 12.88 13.94
CA GLY A 296 3.23 14.25 14.11
C GLY A 296 3.59 14.93 12.79
N ILE A 297 3.60 14.18 11.68
CA ILE A 297 3.98 14.59 10.33
C ILE A 297 2.80 14.15 9.44
N PRO A 298 2.30 15.00 8.51
CA PRO A 298 1.10 14.72 7.73
C PRO A 298 1.13 13.30 7.10
N PRO A 299 -0.04 12.66 6.93
CA PRO A 299 -0.15 11.27 6.51
C PRO A 299 0.51 11.09 5.16
N HIS A 300 1.72 10.54 5.18
CA HIS A 300 2.38 10.06 3.97
C HIS A 300 1.99 8.60 3.83
N SER A 301 1.54 8.20 2.64
CA SER A 301 1.27 6.81 2.27
C SER A 301 2.54 5.93 2.23
N VAL A 302 3.67 6.45 2.72
CA VAL A 302 5.03 6.00 2.46
C VAL A 302 5.74 5.88 3.81
N TRP A 303 6.35 4.71 4.04
CA TRP A 303 7.03 4.40 5.28
C TRP A 303 8.18 5.39 5.57
N PRO A 304 8.26 6.02 6.75
CA PRO A 304 9.43 6.84 7.07
C PRO A 304 10.68 5.94 7.14
N GLY A 305 11.70 6.26 6.34
CA GLY A 305 12.91 5.45 6.17
C GLY A 305 12.96 4.56 4.91
N ASP A 306 11.94 4.68 4.05
CA ASP A 306 11.72 3.89 2.84
C ASP A 306 12.98 3.61 1.99
N ALA A 307 13.54 4.67 1.42
CA ALA A 307 14.66 4.55 0.50
C ALA A 307 15.92 3.98 1.17
N CYS A 308 16.11 4.16 2.48
CA CYS A 308 17.25 3.61 3.20
C CYS A 308 17.15 2.09 3.35
N LEU A 309 15.96 1.57 3.69
CA LEU A 309 15.73 0.13 3.76
C LEU A 309 15.83 -0.51 2.37
N VAL A 310 15.24 0.12 1.35
CA VAL A 310 15.36 -0.34 -0.05
C VAL A 310 16.82 -0.30 -0.51
N ALA A 311 17.58 0.75 -0.19
CA ALA A 311 18.99 0.85 -0.52
C ALA A 311 19.84 -0.22 0.17
N ARG A 312 19.55 -0.54 1.43
CA ARG A 312 20.23 -1.62 2.16
C ARG A 312 19.90 -2.99 1.59
N ALA A 313 18.64 -3.25 1.27
CA ALA A 313 18.23 -4.47 0.57
C ALA A 313 18.93 -4.58 -0.79
N ALA A 314 18.99 -3.48 -1.55
CA ALA A 314 19.71 -3.41 -2.82
C ALA A 314 21.23 -3.54 -2.65
N ALA A 315 21.78 -3.19 -1.48
CA ALA A 315 23.18 -3.39 -1.17
C ALA A 315 23.53 -4.86 -0.85
N ARG A 316 22.55 -5.72 -0.55
CA ARG A 316 22.70 -7.18 -0.36
C ARG A 316 22.58 -7.99 -1.64
N ALA A 317 22.67 -7.33 -2.80
CA ALA A 317 22.31 -7.95 -4.08
C ALA A 317 23.24 -9.07 -4.57
N ASP A 318 24.37 -9.27 -3.91
CA ASP A 318 25.25 -10.42 -4.06
C ASP A 318 24.74 -11.67 -3.34
N GLU A 319 23.82 -11.52 -2.39
CA GLU A 319 23.14 -12.61 -1.72
C GLU A 319 21.87 -13.00 -2.48
N ALA A 320 21.62 -14.31 -2.63
CA ALA A 320 20.38 -14.82 -3.21
C ALA A 320 19.11 -14.30 -2.49
N GLU A 321 19.26 -13.91 -1.21
CA GLU A 321 18.19 -13.40 -0.38
C GLU A 321 18.00 -11.88 -0.49
N GLY A 322 19.03 -11.12 -0.84
CA GLY A 322 18.95 -9.64 -0.92
C GLY A 322 17.91 -9.16 -1.92
N LEU A 323 17.86 -9.78 -3.11
CA LEU A 323 16.84 -9.48 -4.10
C LEU A 323 15.42 -9.88 -3.64
N ARG A 324 15.28 -10.97 -2.89
CA ARG A 324 13.97 -11.39 -2.35
C ARG A 324 13.49 -10.43 -1.28
N VAL A 325 14.38 -10.01 -0.38
CA VAL A 325 14.11 -8.97 0.61
C VAL A 325 13.68 -7.68 -0.08
N LEU A 326 14.42 -7.25 -1.12
CA LEU A 326 14.07 -6.07 -1.90
C LEU A 326 12.67 -6.19 -2.54
N ARG A 327 12.36 -7.34 -3.13
CA ARG A 327 11.04 -7.60 -3.73
C ARG A 327 9.92 -7.54 -2.70
N VAL A 328 10.16 -8.02 -1.49
CA VAL A 328 9.19 -7.94 -0.38
C VAL A 328 8.99 -6.50 0.07
N LEU A 329 10.06 -5.73 0.23
CA LEU A 329 9.98 -4.32 0.62
C LEU A 329 9.20 -3.51 -0.42
N VAL A 330 9.60 -3.58 -1.69
CA VAL A 330 8.98 -2.79 -2.76
C VAL A 330 7.58 -3.31 -3.11
N GLY A 331 7.39 -4.63 -3.15
CA GLY A 331 6.12 -5.25 -3.54
C GLY A 331 5.07 -5.24 -2.43
N THR A 332 5.42 -5.70 -1.23
CA THR A 332 4.48 -5.83 -0.10
C THR A 332 4.51 -4.60 0.80
N GLY A 333 5.68 -4.02 1.03
CA GLY A 333 5.84 -2.83 1.87
C GLY A 333 5.32 -1.55 1.23
N GLY A 334 5.13 -1.52 -0.09
CA GLY A 334 4.76 -0.29 -0.82
C GLY A 334 5.89 0.73 -0.84
N MET A 335 7.12 0.24 -0.72
CA MET A 335 8.30 1.07 -0.54
C MET A 335 8.70 1.79 -1.83
N ASP A 336 8.83 3.12 -1.76
CA ASP A 336 9.14 4.00 -2.88
C ASP A 336 10.59 3.84 -3.35
N VAL A 337 10.72 3.43 -4.61
CA VAL A 337 12.01 3.31 -5.31
C VAL A 337 12.43 4.58 -6.06
N SER A 338 11.53 5.57 -6.15
CA SER A 338 11.66 6.74 -7.01
C SER A 338 12.22 7.97 -6.31
N THR A 339 12.25 7.98 -4.98
CA THR A 339 12.75 9.10 -4.20
C THR A 339 14.27 9.16 -4.20
N ASP A 340 14.79 10.29 -4.69
CA ASP A 340 16.12 10.76 -4.37
C ASP A 340 16.14 11.00 -2.85
N CYS A 341 17.04 10.36 -2.13
CA CYS A 341 16.95 10.24 -0.68
C CYS A 341 17.01 11.59 0.06
N TRP A 342 16.15 11.65 1.08
CA TRP A 342 16.03 12.54 2.24
C TRP A 342 15.35 13.91 2.13
N TYR A 343 14.44 14.06 3.09
CA TYR A 343 13.61 15.19 3.46
C TYR A 343 14.51 16.38 3.83
N LYS A 344 14.50 17.43 3.00
CA LYS A 344 15.23 18.69 3.23
C LYS A 344 14.30 19.74 3.87
N ALA A 345 13.51 19.34 4.86
CA ALA A 345 12.45 20.18 5.43
C ALA A 345 12.74 20.56 6.90
N GLY A 346 13.90 21.16 7.13
CA GLY A 346 14.18 21.96 8.31
C GLY A 346 15.27 22.97 8.00
N VAL A 347 15.10 24.22 8.43
CA VAL A 347 16.11 25.28 8.28
C VAL A 347 17.30 25.05 9.26
N ASP A 348 17.14 24.12 10.20
CA ASP A 348 18.05 23.86 11.32
C ASP A 348 18.50 22.38 11.43
N ASP A 349 18.62 21.65 10.32
CA ASP A 349 18.90 20.19 10.27
C ASP A 349 20.33 19.77 10.69
N ASN A 350 20.71 20.06 11.94
CA ASN A 350 21.71 19.27 12.67
C ASN A 350 21.06 17.97 13.12
N HIS A 351 20.83 17.02 12.20
CA HIS A 351 20.27 15.73 12.58
C HIS A 351 21.32 14.88 13.33
N PRO A 352 21.11 14.49 14.60
CA PRO A 352 22.17 13.89 15.44
C PRO A 352 22.59 12.45 15.07
N HIS A 353 22.09 11.89 13.97
CA HIS A 353 22.23 10.46 13.66
C HIS A 353 22.82 10.13 12.29
N CYS A 354 23.18 11.12 11.46
CA CYS A 354 23.96 10.86 10.24
C CYS A 354 25.49 10.79 10.51
N TYR A 355 25.92 10.93 11.76
CA TYR A 355 27.29 10.72 12.19
C TYR A 355 27.55 9.20 12.36
N ASP A 356 27.64 8.44 11.25
CA ASP A 356 28.38 7.18 11.31
C ASP A 356 29.87 7.48 11.04
N PRO A 357 30.72 7.56 12.07
CA PRO A 357 32.15 7.86 11.91
C PRO A 357 32.91 6.76 11.15
N ARG A 358 32.24 5.65 10.79
CA ARG A 358 32.83 4.55 10.01
C ARG A 358 32.80 4.77 8.50
N LEU A 359 32.00 5.72 7.98
CA LEU A 359 32.04 6.08 6.56
C LEU A 359 33.12 7.16 6.33
N PRO A 360 34.20 6.85 5.57
CA PRO A 360 35.40 7.69 5.50
C PRO A 360 35.19 9.08 4.87
N ASP A 361 34.01 9.39 4.35
CA ASP A 361 33.68 10.64 3.67
C ASP A 361 32.43 11.39 4.19
N GLN A 362 31.80 10.93 5.29
CA GLN A 362 30.56 11.54 5.82
C GLN A 362 29.40 11.65 4.81
N SER A 363 29.38 10.87 3.73
CA SER A 363 28.45 11.02 2.59
C SER A 363 27.07 10.36 2.75
N CYS A 364 26.56 10.25 3.97
CA CYS A 364 25.56 9.26 4.37
C CYS A 364 24.16 9.31 3.71
N ALA A 365 23.81 10.21 2.79
CA ALA A 365 22.38 10.43 2.48
C ALA A 365 21.97 10.73 1.04
N ASN A 366 22.87 10.76 0.05
CA ASN A 366 22.47 11.10 -1.34
C ASN A 366 22.44 9.88 -2.29
N GLU A 367 22.69 8.67 -1.79
CA GLU A 367 22.66 7.47 -2.62
C GLU A 367 21.26 6.87 -2.67
N SER A 368 20.58 7.06 -3.80
CA SER A 368 19.31 6.38 -4.05
C SER A 368 19.48 4.85 -4.06
N PRO A 369 18.43 4.04 -3.87
CA PRO A 369 18.53 2.58 -3.90
C PRO A 369 19.20 2.05 -5.17
N LEU A 370 19.01 2.75 -6.29
CA LEU A 370 19.65 2.44 -7.56
C LEU A 370 21.17 2.67 -7.51
N HIS A 371 21.67 3.70 -6.81
CA HIS A 371 23.11 3.88 -6.59
C HIS A 371 23.72 2.72 -5.79
N ALA A 372 23.05 2.27 -4.74
CA ALA A 372 23.50 1.13 -3.94
C ALA A 372 23.59 -0.16 -4.79
N ALA A 373 22.60 -0.41 -5.64
CA ALA A 373 22.61 -1.55 -6.57
C ALA A 373 23.77 -1.47 -7.58
N VAL A 374 24.02 -0.28 -8.14
CA VAL A 374 25.14 -0.02 -9.06
C VAL A 374 26.48 -0.22 -8.38
N GLN A 375 26.66 0.28 -7.16
CA GLN A 375 27.88 0.13 -6.37
C GLN A 375 28.26 -1.35 -6.22
N ARG A 376 27.26 -2.21 -5.99
CA ARG A 376 27.43 -3.66 -5.90
C ARG A 376 27.63 -4.34 -7.24
N GLY A 377 27.21 -3.74 -8.34
CA GLY A 377 27.31 -4.32 -9.68
C GLY A 377 26.22 -5.36 -9.97
N SER A 378 25.09 -5.32 -9.26
CA SER A 378 24.02 -6.30 -9.45
C SER A 378 23.05 -5.85 -10.55
N ALA A 379 23.29 -6.34 -11.76
CA ALA A 379 22.46 -6.06 -12.94
C ALA A 379 20.99 -6.47 -12.74
N GLU A 380 20.72 -7.55 -12.00
CA GLU A 380 19.36 -8.02 -11.74
C GLU A 380 18.59 -7.04 -10.84
N VAL A 381 19.21 -6.56 -9.75
CA VAL A 381 18.59 -5.57 -8.86
C VAL A 381 18.39 -4.23 -9.58
N VAL A 382 19.36 -3.79 -10.39
CA VAL A 382 19.23 -2.58 -11.21
C VAL A 382 18.05 -2.71 -12.18
N GLY A 383 17.95 -3.83 -12.89
CA GLY A 383 16.84 -4.10 -13.81
C GLY A 383 15.49 -4.14 -13.10
N TYR A 384 15.42 -4.74 -11.91
CA TYR A 384 14.21 -4.76 -11.09
C TYR A 384 13.78 -3.35 -10.66
N LEU A 385 14.70 -2.55 -10.10
CA LEU A 385 14.40 -1.19 -9.65
C LEU A 385 13.97 -0.29 -10.82
N LEU A 386 14.62 -0.37 -11.98
CA LEU A 386 14.22 0.36 -13.18
C LEU A 386 12.83 -0.07 -13.67
N GLY A 387 12.53 -1.37 -13.64
CA GLY A 387 11.20 -1.90 -13.96
C GLY A 387 10.11 -1.44 -12.98
N LYS A 388 10.49 -1.04 -11.76
CA LYS A 388 9.61 -0.45 -10.75
C LYS A 388 9.55 1.08 -10.79
N GLY A 389 10.16 1.72 -11.80
CA GLY A 389 10.08 3.17 -12.00
C GLY A 389 11.10 3.98 -11.21
N ALA A 390 12.21 3.36 -10.77
CA ALA A 390 13.32 4.09 -10.17
C ALA A 390 13.82 5.19 -11.12
N ARG A 391 14.03 6.39 -10.57
CA ARG A 391 14.40 7.59 -11.34
C ARG A 391 15.90 7.83 -11.35
N ARG A 392 16.33 8.59 -12.36
CA ARG A 392 17.71 9.05 -12.46
C ARG A 392 17.95 10.08 -11.36
N ALA A 393 18.97 9.83 -10.56
CA ALA A 393 19.33 10.63 -9.40
C ALA A 393 20.82 10.95 -9.50
N LYS A 394 21.25 12.07 -8.92
CA LYS A 394 22.68 12.39 -8.84
C LYS A 394 23.20 12.10 -7.44
N ASP A 395 24.35 11.45 -7.35
CA ASP A 395 25.05 11.24 -6.08
C ASP A 395 25.67 12.55 -5.55
N ALA A 396 26.35 12.48 -4.40
CA ALA A 396 27.04 13.61 -3.80
C ALA A 396 28.13 14.24 -4.69
N TYR A 397 28.58 13.53 -5.73
CA TYR A 397 29.57 14.00 -6.70
C TYR A 397 28.93 14.52 -7.99
N GLY A 398 27.59 14.62 -8.04
CA GLY A 398 26.84 15.11 -9.19
C GLY A 398 26.75 14.10 -10.34
N ARG A 399 27.17 12.84 -10.11
CA ARG A 399 27.13 11.76 -11.10
C ARG A 399 25.83 11.02 -11.02
N ASP A 400 25.28 10.63 -12.15
CA ASP A 400 24.13 9.72 -12.14
C ASP A 400 24.53 8.25 -11.98
N GLN A 401 23.52 7.37 -11.85
CA GLN A 401 23.74 5.94 -11.65
C GLN A 401 24.45 5.26 -12.82
N ALA A 402 24.22 5.71 -14.06
CA ALA A 402 24.85 5.13 -15.25
C ALA A 402 26.31 5.58 -15.38
N GLU A 403 26.60 6.86 -15.13
CA GLU A 403 27.96 7.39 -15.05
C GLU A 403 28.78 6.68 -13.96
N ARG A 404 28.16 6.43 -12.80
CA ARG A 404 28.79 5.67 -11.72
C ARG A 404 29.07 4.21 -12.11
N ALA A 405 28.18 3.56 -12.84
CA ALA A 405 28.40 2.20 -13.33
C ALA A 405 29.59 2.11 -14.29
N VAL A 406 29.74 3.08 -15.20
CA VAL A 406 30.89 3.20 -16.12
C VAL A 406 32.19 3.44 -15.34
N LEU A 407 32.18 4.38 -14.40
CA LEU A 407 33.34 4.71 -13.58
C LEU A 407 33.84 3.49 -12.76
N LEU A 408 32.92 2.67 -12.25
CA LEU A 408 33.22 1.48 -11.46
C LEU A 408 33.51 0.23 -12.31
N GLY A 409 33.45 0.33 -13.65
CA GLY A 409 33.68 -0.81 -14.55
C GLY A 409 32.65 -1.93 -14.40
N LYS A 410 31.39 -1.62 -14.05
CA LYS A 410 30.32 -2.61 -13.86
C LYS A 410 29.62 -2.92 -15.18
N GLU A 411 30.31 -3.57 -16.11
CA GLU A 411 29.82 -3.82 -17.49
C GLU A 411 28.38 -4.38 -17.55
N PRO A 412 27.99 -5.42 -16.77
CA PRO A 412 26.62 -5.95 -16.82
C PRO A 412 25.55 -4.93 -16.44
N VAL A 413 25.89 -4.00 -15.53
CA VAL A 413 24.99 -2.92 -15.11
C VAL A 413 24.89 -1.83 -16.18
N VAL A 414 26.01 -1.51 -16.84
CA VAL A 414 26.04 -0.56 -17.97
C VAL A 414 25.15 -1.07 -19.11
N GLU A 415 25.19 -2.37 -19.42
CA GLU A 415 24.30 -2.98 -20.42
C GLU A 415 22.82 -2.83 -20.06
N VAL A 416 22.46 -3.01 -18.79
CA VAL A 416 21.08 -2.76 -18.32
C VAL A 416 20.70 -1.30 -18.55
N PHE A 417 21.54 -0.33 -18.15
CA PHE A 417 21.26 1.09 -18.41
C PHE A 417 21.15 1.43 -19.90
N ALA A 418 21.95 0.80 -20.76
CA ALA A 418 21.87 0.95 -22.20
C ALA A 418 20.49 0.53 -22.73
N ARG A 419 19.97 -0.61 -22.26
CA ARG A 419 18.65 -1.13 -22.64
C ARG A 419 17.50 -0.21 -22.24
N PHE A 420 17.64 0.53 -21.15
CA PHE A 420 16.67 1.52 -20.70
C PHE A 420 16.88 2.92 -21.32
N GLY A 421 17.88 3.09 -22.19
CA GLY A 421 18.16 4.37 -22.86
C GLY A 421 18.80 5.43 -21.96
N TRP A 422 19.44 5.03 -20.87
CA TRP A 422 20.05 5.96 -19.91
C TRP A 422 21.47 6.37 -20.28
N LEU A 423 22.18 5.54 -21.04
CA LEU A 423 23.43 5.96 -21.64
C LEU A 423 23.12 6.97 -22.72
N SER A 424 23.51 8.23 -22.47
CA SER A 424 23.59 9.22 -23.54
C SER A 424 24.48 8.58 -24.59
N SER A 425 23.98 8.42 -25.80
CA SER A 425 24.80 8.18 -26.97
C SER A 425 25.71 9.38 -27.09
N THR A 426 26.80 9.38 -26.33
CA THR A 426 27.94 10.26 -26.48
C THR A 426 28.57 9.86 -27.80
N GLY A 427 27.89 10.24 -28.88
CA GLY A 427 28.44 10.28 -30.20
C GLY A 427 29.63 11.23 -30.13
N GLY A 428 30.82 10.68 -30.39
CA GLY A 428 32.02 11.46 -30.62
C GLY A 428 33.23 10.97 -29.84
N CYS A 429 34.00 10.10 -30.49
CA CYS A 429 35.46 10.05 -30.37
C CYS A 429 36.05 9.67 -29.01
N LEU A 430 35.92 8.41 -28.62
CA LEU A 430 37.03 7.72 -27.98
C LEU A 430 37.74 6.88 -29.06
N ASP A 431 38.43 7.56 -29.97
CA ASP A 431 39.42 6.90 -30.81
C ASP A 431 40.55 6.42 -29.91
N GLY A 432 40.82 5.12 -30.01
CA GLY A 432 41.78 4.42 -29.17
C GLY A 432 43.12 5.13 -29.12
N THR A 433 43.52 5.57 -27.94
CA THR A 433 44.93 5.80 -27.62
C THR A 433 45.15 5.43 -26.16
N THR A 434 45.95 4.38 -25.97
CA THR A 434 46.69 3.96 -24.76
C THR A 434 45.91 3.45 -23.55
N MET A 435 45.88 2.11 -23.39
CA MET A 435 46.85 1.43 -22.49
C MET A 435 47.41 0.19 -23.17
#